data_AF-A0A661NHH8-F1
#
_entry.id   AF-A0A661NHH8-F1
#
_cell.length_a   1.000
_cell.length_b   1.000
_cell.length_c   1.000
_cell.angle_alpha   90.00
_cell.angle_beta   90.00
_cell.angle_gamma   90.00
#
_symmetry.space_group_name_H-M   'P 1'
#
loop_
_entity.id
_entity.type
_entity.pdbx_description
1 polymer ?
#
loop_
_entity_poly.entity_id
_entity_poly.type
_entity_poly.pdbx_seq_one_letter_code
_entity_poly.pdbx_strand_id
1 'polypeptide(L)'
;MKSTSIVAGNLVMLALLAPPAGAVEVFLNGVQITGARDQVIDKAKVVLDKNGNVHISAPDYKVREVGATSTTPTPPPAAPATSADLHNKYFVVTEIPRPRATGYQVQVMVNNKFLRTLGDDVTQYVLELNNYLKEGTNTVSFRALRPAGKAAQSTQASDYFSVVLGEGKVSADGTLTIDNVLGEFKVTAIDRGEKAQTFTITAR
;
A
#
# COMPACT_ATOMS: atom_id res chain seq x y z
N MET A 1 55.99 57.21 16.02
CA MET A 1 55.17 56.33 15.16
C MET A 1 55.69 54.90 15.30
N LYS A 2 54.82 53.96 15.70
CA LYS A 2 54.73 52.52 15.36
C LYS A 2 56.04 51.70 15.32
N SER A 3 56.23 50.74 16.24
CA SER A 3 55.99 49.28 16.04
C SER A 3 57.30 48.53 15.73
N THR A 4 57.64 47.30 16.12
CA THR A 4 57.04 46.21 16.92
C THR A 4 58.15 45.17 17.16
N SER A 5 58.14 44.52 18.33
CA SER A 5 59.00 43.40 18.77
C SER A 5 58.71 42.08 18.03
N ILE A 6 59.73 41.21 17.87
CA ILE A 6 59.55 39.80 17.48
C ILE A 6 59.96 38.92 18.67
N VAL A 7 58.99 38.21 19.27
CA VAL A 7 59.21 37.11 20.21
C VAL A 7 58.70 35.84 19.53
N ALA A 8 59.57 34.83 19.44
CA ALA A 8 59.26 33.50 18.95
C ALA A 8 58.32 32.79 19.92
N GLY A 9 57.12 32.43 19.43
CA GLY A 9 56.11 31.68 20.17
C GLY A 9 56.04 30.23 19.72
N ASN A 10 56.27 29.32 20.66
CA ASN A 10 56.07 27.87 20.54
C ASN A 10 54.64 27.54 20.09
N LEU A 11 54.51 26.71 19.05
CA LEU A 11 53.23 26.19 18.59
C LEU A 11 52.90 24.90 19.34
N VAL A 12 52.03 24.98 20.35
CA VAL A 12 51.39 23.81 20.99
C VAL A 12 50.09 23.52 20.23
N MET A 13 50.05 22.39 19.54
CA MET A 13 48.86 21.91 18.80
C MET A 13 47.97 21.12 19.77
N LEU A 14 46.91 21.76 20.29
CA LEU A 14 45.92 21.15 21.15
C LEU A 14 44.85 20.45 20.29
N ALA A 15 44.92 19.12 20.18
CA ALA A 15 43.91 18.32 19.49
C ALA A 15 42.66 18.18 20.38
N LEU A 16 41.58 18.89 20.05
CA LEU A 16 40.26 18.64 20.65
C LEU A 16 39.71 17.30 20.13
N LEU A 17 39.70 16.28 20.99
CA LEU A 17 38.84 15.11 20.78
C LEU A 17 37.40 15.50 21.15
N ALA A 18 36.55 15.73 20.15
CA ALA A 18 35.11 15.81 20.36
C ALA A 18 34.56 14.41 20.71
N PRO A 19 33.72 14.26 21.74
CA PRO A 19 33.08 12.98 22.02
C PRO A 19 32.08 12.63 20.90
N PRO A 20 31.95 11.34 20.53
CA PRO A 20 30.97 10.92 19.53
C PRO A 20 29.57 11.16 20.09
N ALA A 21 28.77 11.97 19.38
CA ALA A 21 27.35 12.10 19.65
C ALA A 21 26.69 10.74 19.42
N GLY A 22 26.27 10.08 20.50
CA GLY A 22 25.47 8.86 20.42
C GLY A 22 24.12 9.18 19.78
N ALA A 23 23.96 8.83 18.51
CA ALA A 23 22.71 9.03 17.80
C ALA A 23 21.66 8.09 18.39
N VAL A 24 20.64 8.68 19.03
CA VAL A 24 19.48 7.92 19.52
C VAL A 24 18.61 7.54 18.32
N GLU A 25 18.35 6.26 18.16
CA GLU A 25 17.56 5.73 17.05
C GLU A 25 16.12 5.43 17.49
N VAL A 26 15.18 5.61 16.56
CA VAL A 26 13.76 5.34 16.79
C VAL A 26 13.31 4.24 15.85
N PHE A 27 12.66 3.21 16.40
CA PHE A 27 12.16 2.07 15.67
C PHE A 27 10.64 1.98 15.83
N LEU A 28 9.92 1.70 14.74
CA LEU A 28 8.50 1.37 14.74
C LEU A 28 8.32 -0.05 14.20
N ASN A 29 7.81 -0.96 15.04
CA ASN A 29 7.67 -2.38 14.75
C ASN A 29 8.98 -3.04 14.29
N GLY A 30 10.10 -2.58 14.84
CA GLY A 30 11.44 -3.06 14.48
C GLY A 30 12.06 -2.41 13.23
N VAL A 31 11.35 -1.50 12.55
CA VAL A 31 11.90 -0.75 11.40
C VAL A 31 12.37 0.62 11.86
N GLN A 32 13.56 1.03 11.45
CA GLN A 32 14.12 2.33 11.84
C GLN A 32 13.34 3.46 11.15
N ILE A 33 12.83 4.40 11.96
CA ILE A 33 12.13 5.61 11.51
C ILE A 33 12.82 6.89 12.00
N THR A 34 14.11 6.79 12.35
CA THR A 34 14.92 7.93 12.78
C THR A 34 14.83 9.05 11.74
N GLY A 35 14.33 10.22 12.15
CA GLY A 35 14.13 11.38 11.27
C GLY A 35 12.72 11.54 10.70
N ALA A 36 11.79 10.60 10.95
CA ALA A 36 10.37 10.79 10.65
C ALA A 36 9.80 11.96 11.48
N ARG A 37 9.01 12.83 10.82
CA ARG A 37 8.42 14.04 11.43
C ARG A 37 6.90 14.04 11.26
N ASP A 38 6.24 14.76 12.18
CA ASP A 38 4.79 15.02 12.15
C ASP A 38 3.92 13.75 12.09
N GLN A 39 4.38 12.67 12.73
CA GLN A 39 3.64 11.41 12.82
C GLN A 39 2.97 11.27 14.19
N VAL A 40 1.67 10.96 14.18
CA VAL A 40 0.92 10.57 15.39
C VAL A 40 0.67 9.06 15.33
N ILE A 41 1.15 8.35 16.35
CA ILE A 41 1.00 6.90 16.47
C ILE A 41 0.18 6.63 17.73
N ASP A 42 -1.07 6.24 17.54
CA ASP A 42 -2.00 5.92 18.62
C ASP A 42 -1.90 4.44 19.00
N LYS A 43 -2.23 4.12 20.26
CA LYS A 43 -2.27 2.74 20.79
C LYS A 43 -0.96 1.95 20.62
N ALA A 44 0.18 2.63 20.76
CA ALA A 44 1.50 2.01 20.70
C ALA A 44 2.06 1.68 22.08
N LYS A 45 2.88 0.63 22.15
CA LYS A 45 3.75 0.33 23.30
C LYS A 45 5.14 0.90 23.02
N VAL A 46 5.66 1.75 23.90
CA VAL A 46 7.01 2.34 23.76
C VAL A 46 7.96 1.73 24.80
N VAL A 47 9.15 1.32 24.37
CA VAL A 47 10.20 0.74 25.20
C VAL A 47 11.52 1.43 24.90
N LEU A 48 12.23 1.88 25.93
CA LEU A 48 13.61 2.37 25.78
C LEU A 48 14.58 1.25 26.10
N ASP A 49 15.58 1.03 25.24
CA ASP A 49 16.58 -0.01 25.45
C ASP A 49 17.79 0.50 26.26
N LYS A 50 18.73 -0.42 26.57
CA LYS A 50 19.94 -0.12 27.36
C LYS A 50 20.90 0.85 26.66
N ASN A 51 20.75 1.04 25.36
CA ASN A 51 21.57 1.94 24.54
C ASN A 51 20.88 3.30 24.37
N GLY A 52 19.66 3.47 24.89
CA GLY A 52 18.87 4.71 24.81
C GLY A 52 17.98 4.80 23.57
N ASN A 53 17.86 3.76 22.74
CA ASN A 53 16.99 3.78 21.57
C ASN A 53 15.53 3.60 21.95
N VAL A 54 14.64 4.12 21.11
CA VAL A 54 13.19 4.10 21.32
C VAL A 54 12.55 3.07 20.40
N HIS A 55 11.94 2.03 20.98
CA HIS A 55 11.20 1.00 20.26
C HIS A 55 9.69 1.18 20.45
N ILE A 56 9.00 1.50 19.37
CA ILE A 56 7.56 1.69 19.30
C ILE A 56 6.95 0.44 18.68
N SER A 57 6.12 -0.29 19.43
CA SER A 57 5.36 -1.44 18.94
C SER A 57 3.89 -1.04 18.77
N ALA A 58 3.44 -0.94 17.54
CA ALA A 58 2.07 -0.56 17.18
C ALA A 58 1.58 -1.52 16.07
N PRO A 59 0.93 -2.65 16.42
CA PRO A 59 0.64 -3.74 15.48
C PRO A 59 -0.24 -3.33 14.29
N ASP A 60 -1.01 -2.25 14.44
CA ASP A 60 -1.88 -1.71 13.39
C ASP A 60 -1.15 -0.77 12.40
N TYR A 61 0.11 -0.39 12.66
CA TYR A 61 0.89 0.52 11.84
C TYR A 61 1.90 -0.22 10.95
N LYS A 62 1.96 0.13 9.67
CA LYS A 62 2.96 -0.41 8.72
C LYS A 62 3.95 0.67 8.29
N VAL A 63 5.24 0.43 8.52
CA VAL A 63 6.32 1.32 8.07
C VAL A 63 6.68 1.00 6.62
N ARG A 64 6.82 2.01 5.78
CA ARG A 64 7.44 1.90 4.45
C ARG A 64 8.63 2.86 4.40
N GLU A 65 9.82 2.31 4.17
CA GLU A 65 11.01 3.12 3.89
C GLU A 65 10.85 3.77 2.51
N VAL A 66 10.99 5.10 2.44
CA VAL A 66 10.95 5.85 1.18
C VAL A 66 12.37 6.29 0.87
N GLY A 67 13.10 5.51 0.07
CA GLY A 67 14.45 5.88 -0.33
C GLY A 67 15.15 4.93 -1.30
N ALA A 68 15.19 5.35 -2.57
CA ALA A 68 16.11 5.01 -3.65
C ALA A 68 15.99 3.65 -4.40
N THR A 69 15.84 3.82 -5.72
CA THR A 69 16.07 2.90 -6.85
C THR A 69 15.10 1.73 -7.08
N SER A 70 14.38 1.90 -8.19
CA SER A 70 13.66 0.94 -9.01
C SER A 70 14.27 -0.45 -9.12
N THR A 71 13.56 -1.44 -8.57
CA THR A 71 13.30 -2.74 -9.21
C THR A 71 11.89 -3.18 -8.84
N THR A 72 11.15 -3.68 -9.83
CA THR A 72 9.79 -4.25 -9.82
C THR A 72 9.30 -4.75 -8.45
N PRO A 73 8.09 -4.34 -7.99
CA PRO A 73 7.61 -4.71 -6.65
C PRO A 73 7.27 -6.20 -6.59
N THR A 74 8.06 -6.97 -5.86
CA THR A 74 7.63 -8.26 -5.33
C THR A 74 6.51 -8.01 -4.31
N PRO A 75 5.34 -8.66 -4.43
CA PRO A 75 4.25 -8.48 -3.48
C PRO A 75 4.69 -8.84 -2.05
N PRO A 76 4.29 -8.08 -1.01
CA PRO A 76 4.50 -8.49 0.38
C PRO A 76 3.88 -9.86 0.65
N PRO A 77 4.47 -10.69 1.53
CA PRO A 77 3.82 -11.91 2.01
C PRO A 77 2.46 -11.56 2.61
N ALA A 78 1.42 -12.19 2.09
CA ALA A 78 0.06 -12.06 2.61
C ALA A 78 0.04 -12.41 4.10
N ALA A 79 -0.66 -11.60 4.90
CA ALA A 79 -0.97 -11.97 6.28
C ALA A 79 -1.65 -13.36 6.30
N PRO A 80 -1.42 -14.21 7.31
CA PRO A 80 -2.05 -15.52 7.37
C PRO A 80 -3.56 -15.38 7.31
N ALA A 81 -4.14 -15.91 6.23
CA ALA A 81 -5.56 -16.08 6.09
C ALA A 81 -5.99 -17.23 7.02
N THR A 82 -6.89 -16.97 7.95
CA THR A 82 -7.77 -18.02 8.45
C THR A 82 -8.64 -18.43 7.27
N SER A 83 -8.23 -19.47 6.54
CA SER A 83 -9.02 -20.03 5.45
C SER A 83 -10.34 -20.53 6.04
N ALA A 84 -11.43 -19.81 5.79
CA ALA A 84 -12.75 -20.38 5.92
C ALA A 84 -12.88 -21.52 4.90
N ASP A 85 -13.53 -22.62 5.27
CA ASP A 85 -13.80 -23.73 4.36
C ASP A 85 -14.97 -23.37 3.44
N LEU A 86 -14.72 -22.43 2.53
CA LEU A 86 -15.72 -21.94 1.57
C LEU A 86 -15.84 -22.92 0.41
N HIS A 87 -17.03 -23.49 0.22
CA HIS A 87 -17.27 -24.39 -0.90
C HIS A 87 -17.39 -23.67 -2.24
N ASN A 88 -17.81 -22.40 -2.23
CA ASN A 88 -17.83 -21.54 -3.41
C ASN A 88 -16.49 -20.81 -3.59
N LYS A 89 -16.10 -20.56 -4.84
CA LYS A 89 -14.93 -19.72 -5.18
C LYS A 89 -15.39 -18.33 -5.59
N TYR A 90 -14.76 -17.32 -5.01
CA TYR A 90 -15.12 -15.91 -5.16
C TYR A 90 -14.01 -15.16 -5.85
N PHE A 91 -14.37 -14.40 -6.89
CA PHE A 91 -13.40 -13.71 -7.73
C PHE A 91 -13.77 -12.25 -7.94
N VAL A 92 -12.73 -11.45 -8.14
CA VAL A 92 -12.80 -10.13 -8.72
C VAL A 92 -12.08 -10.17 -10.06
N VAL A 93 -12.79 -9.80 -11.12
CA VAL A 93 -12.26 -9.78 -12.49
C VAL A 93 -12.36 -8.37 -13.04
N THR A 94 -11.27 -7.87 -13.64
CA THR A 94 -11.30 -6.59 -14.33
C THR A 94 -11.63 -6.77 -15.81
N GLU A 95 -12.37 -5.82 -16.37
CA GLU A 95 -12.59 -5.70 -17.80
C GLU A 95 -12.24 -4.27 -18.24
N ILE A 96 -11.19 -4.16 -19.04
CA ILE A 96 -10.65 -2.89 -19.54
C ILE A 96 -10.45 -3.04 -21.05
N PRO A 97 -11.37 -2.52 -21.89
CA PRO A 97 -11.27 -2.63 -23.35
C PRO A 97 -10.03 -1.96 -23.93
N ARG A 98 -9.58 -0.88 -23.28
CA ARG A 98 -8.40 -0.10 -23.68
C ARG A 98 -7.53 0.20 -22.46
N PRO A 99 -6.38 -0.46 -22.30
CA PRO A 99 -5.46 -0.18 -21.21
C PRO A 99 -5.01 1.29 -21.19
N ARG A 100 -4.80 1.82 -19.99
CA ARG A 100 -4.33 3.18 -19.69
C ARG A 100 -5.26 4.31 -20.15
N ALA A 101 -6.47 3.99 -20.60
CA ALA A 101 -7.40 4.98 -21.13
C ALA A 101 -8.06 5.83 -20.03
N THR A 102 -8.40 5.22 -18.90
CA THR A 102 -9.22 5.88 -17.88
C THR A 102 -8.38 6.69 -16.89
N GLY A 103 -7.13 6.27 -16.65
CA GLY A 103 -6.23 6.82 -15.64
C GLY A 103 -6.66 6.51 -14.20
N TYR A 104 -7.72 5.73 -14.01
CA TYR A 104 -8.18 5.27 -12.70
C TYR A 104 -7.38 4.07 -12.24
N GLN A 105 -7.20 3.99 -10.93
CA GLN A 105 -6.89 2.75 -10.24
C GLN A 105 -8.05 2.40 -9.31
N VAL A 106 -8.33 1.12 -9.11
CA VAL A 106 -9.39 0.64 -8.21
C VAL A 106 -8.77 0.00 -6.99
N GLN A 107 -9.00 0.57 -5.81
CA GLN A 107 -8.70 -0.07 -4.53
C GLN A 107 -9.78 -1.09 -4.22
N VAL A 108 -9.37 -2.30 -3.88
CA VAL A 108 -10.22 -3.39 -3.42
C VAL A 108 -10.03 -3.55 -1.92
N MET A 109 -11.13 -3.52 -1.18
CA MET A 109 -11.16 -3.78 0.25
C MET A 109 -12.16 -4.90 0.53
N VAL A 110 -11.80 -5.82 1.43
CA VAL A 110 -12.68 -6.89 1.89
C VAL A 110 -12.81 -6.78 3.40
N ASN A 111 -14.03 -6.72 3.92
CA ASN A 111 -14.30 -6.57 5.36
C ASN A 111 -13.53 -5.39 5.98
N ASN A 112 -13.60 -4.21 5.34
CA ASN A 112 -12.87 -2.99 5.70
C ASN A 112 -11.33 -3.08 5.65
N LYS A 113 -10.76 -4.20 5.22
CA LYS A 113 -9.31 -4.39 5.08
C LYS A 113 -8.88 -4.15 3.65
N PHE A 114 -7.90 -3.27 3.45
CA PHE A 114 -7.28 -3.08 2.15
C PHE A 114 -6.62 -4.36 1.66
N LEU A 115 -7.00 -4.81 0.47
CA LEU A 115 -6.46 -5.99 -0.17
C LEU A 115 -5.42 -5.61 -1.22
N ARG A 116 -5.82 -4.83 -2.23
CA ARG A 116 -4.98 -4.49 -3.37
C ARG A 116 -5.48 -3.26 -4.12
N THR A 117 -4.58 -2.63 -4.88
CA THR A 117 -4.94 -1.67 -5.92
C THR A 117 -4.77 -2.33 -7.29
N LEU A 118 -5.81 -2.25 -8.11
CA LEU A 118 -5.85 -2.72 -9.49
C LEU A 118 -5.59 -1.53 -10.42
N GLY A 119 -4.63 -1.68 -11.33
CA GLY A 119 -4.29 -0.67 -12.34
C GLY A 119 -5.11 -0.85 -13.61
N ASP A 120 -5.16 0.20 -14.42
CA ASP A 120 -5.79 0.16 -15.74
C ASP A 120 -4.83 -0.27 -16.87
N ASP A 121 -3.67 -0.84 -16.53
CA ASP A 121 -2.57 -1.14 -17.46
C ASP A 121 -2.67 -2.50 -18.16
N VAL A 122 -3.57 -3.37 -17.71
CA VAL A 122 -3.87 -4.67 -18.31
C VAL A 122 -5.36 -4.78 -18.65
N THR A 123 -5.70 -5.52 -19.70
CA THR A 123 -7.10 -5.67 -20.16
C THR A 123 -7.93 -6.48 -19.18
N GLN A 124 -7.31 -7.46 -18.53
CA GLN A 124 -7.96 -8.35 -17.58
C GLN A 124 -6.98 -8.77 -16.48
N TYR A 125 -7.46 -8.72 -15.25
CA TYR A 125 -6.80 -9.20 -14.04
C TYR A 125 -7.80 -10.00 -13.23
N VAL A 126 -7.36 -11.12 -12.67
CA VAL A 126 -8.18 -12.02 -11.85
C VAL A 126 -7.61 -12.06 -10.44
N LEU A 127 -8.48 -11.85 -9.46
CA LEU A 127 -8.15 -11.88 -8.04
C LEU A 127 -9.10 -12.84 -7.31
N GLU A 128 -8.56 -13.91 -6.72
CA GLU A 128 -9.32 -14.80 -5.84
C GLU A 128 -9.49 -14.18 -4.44
N LEU A 129 -10.71 -14.22 -3.91
CA LEU A 129 -11.08 -13.62 -2.63
C LEU A 129 -11.18 -14.62 -1.47
N ASN A 130 -11.17 -15.93 -1.72
CA ASN A 130 -11.46 -16.96 -0.71
C ASN A 130 -10.63 -16.82 0.58
N ASN A 131 -9.36 -16.43 0.47
CA ASN A 131 -8.46 -16.24 1.62
C ASN A 131 -8.76 -14.96 2.44
N TYR A 132 -9.69 -14.12 2.00
CA TYR A 132 -10.04 -12.85 2.63
C TYR A 132 -11.50 -12.79 3.09
N LEU A 133 -12.27 -13.82 2.77
CA LEU A 133 -13.67 -13.97 3.13
C LEU A 133 -13.79 -14.89 4.35
N LYS A 134 -14.83 -14.65 5.14
CA LYS A 134 -15.31 -15.55 6.18
C LYS A 134 -16.61 -16.21 5.72
N GLU A 135 -16.97 -17.37 6.26
CA GLU A 135 -18.31 -17.92 6.02
C GLU A 135 -19.38 -16.93 6.52
N GLY A 136 -20.49 -16.82 5.78
CA GLY A 136 -21.57 -15.88 6.03
C GLY A 136 -21.34 -14.49 5.43
N THR A 137 -21.80 -13.44 6.12
CA THR A 137 -21.82 -12.08 5.57
C THR A 137 -20.44 -11.44 5.50
N ASN A 138 -20.10 -10.93 4.31
CA ASN A 138 -18.89 -10.17 4.02
C ASN A 138 -19.23 -8.87 3.31
N THR A 139 -18.30 -7.92 3.35
CA THR A 139 -18.35 -6.70 2.55
C THR A 139 -17.18 -6.65 1.59
N VAL A 140 -17.44 -6.27 0.34
CA VAL A 140 -16.41 -6.02 -0.68
C VAL A 140 -16.61 -4.61 -1.20
N SER A 141 -15.62 -3.76 -1.02
CA SER A 141 -15.66 -2.36 -1.40
C SER A 141 -14.65 -2.07 -2.50
N PHE A 142 -15.10 -1.31 -3.49
CA PHE A 142 -14.25 -0.79 -4.56
C PHE A 142 -14.19 0.73 -4.45
N ARG A 143 -13.00 1.31 -4.58
CA ARG A 143 -12.80 2.75 -4.68
C ARG A 143 -11.91 3.08 -5.87
N ALA A 144 -12.49 3.70 -6.88
CA ALA A 144 -11.76 4.27 -8.00
C ALA A 144 -11.26 5.68 -7.65
N LEU A 145 -9.97 5.90 -7.90
CA LEU A 145 -9.38 7.24 -7.88
C LEU A 145 -8.34 7.38 -9.00
N ARG A 146 -8.10 8.61 -9.44
CA ARG A 146 -6.94 8.94 -10.29
C ARG A 146 -5.81 9.42 -9.40
N PRO A 147 -4.65 8.73 -9.35
CA PRO A 147 -3.50 9.20 -8.60
C PRO A 147 -3.06 10.60 -9.05
N ALA A 148 -2.39 11.34 -8.15
CA ALA A 148 -1.77 12.60 -8.53
C ALA A 148 -0.83 12.40 -9.74
N GLY A 149 -0.95 13.27 -10.75
CA GLY A 149 -0.19 13.17 -11.99
C GLY A 149 -0.74 12.15 -13.01
N LYS A 150 -1.83 11.43 -12.71
CA LYS A 150 -2.53 10.57 -13.67
C LYS A 150 -3.80 11.26 -14.15
N ALA A 151 -3.99 11.29 -15.47
CA ALA A 151 -5.17 11.80 -16.13
C ALA A 151 -5.72 10.76 -17.10
N ALA A 152 -7.02 10.85 -17.40
CA ALA A 152 -7.61 10.07 -18.48
C ALA A 152 -6.85 10.35 -19.79
N GLN A 153 -6.53 9.30 -20.53
CA GLN A 153 -5.95 9.38 -21.87
C GLN A 153 -7.02 9.29 -22.96
N SER A 154 -8.29 9.08 -22.57
CA SER A 154 -9.44 9.07 -23.45
C SER A 154 -10.54 10.01 -22.97
N THR A 155 -11.39 10.43 -23.90
CA THR A 155 -12.60 11.21 -23.69
C THR A 155 -13.87 10.42 -24.05
N GLN A 156 -13.76 9.10 -24.28
CA GLN A 156 -14.89 8.25 -24.65
C GLN A 156 -15.46 7.51 -23.44
N ALA A 157 -16.79 7.40 -23.36
CA ALA A 157 -17.46 6.61 -22.32
C ALA A 157 -17.31 5.09 -22.53
N SER A 158 -17.04 4.66 -23.77
CA SER A 158 -16.73 3.28 -24.13
C SER A 158 -15.37 2.81 -23.62
N ASP A 159 -14.48 3.73 -23.25
CA ASP A 159 -13.23 3.40 -22.57
C ASP A 159 -13.48 3.39 -21.06
N TYR A 160 -13.55 2.19 -20.49
CA TYR A 160 -13.93 1.98 -19.10
C TYR A 160 -12.98 1.03 -18.36
N PHE A 161 -13.08 1.09 -17.04
CA PHE A 161 -12.52 0.14 -16.09
C PHE A 161 -13.72 -0.44 -15.34
N SER A 162 -14.08 -1.69 -15.66
CA SER A 162 -15.10 -2.44 -14.93
C SER A 162 -14.45 -3.49 -14.03
N VAL A 163 -15.08 -3.73 -12.89
CA VAL A 163 -14.72 -4.72 -11.91
C VAL A 163 -15.94 -5.56 -11.61
N VAL A 164 -15.88 -6.84 -11.97
CA VAL A 164 -16.94 -7.82 -11.74
C VAL A 164 -16.58 -8.64 -10.51
N LEU A 165 -17.46 -8.63 -9.51
CA LEU A 165 -17.42 -9.48 -8.33
C LEU A 165 -18.38 -10.65 -8.55
N GLY A 166 -17.91 -11.88 -8.41
CA GLY A 166 -18.76 -13.05 -8.65
C GLY A 166 -18.26 -14.34 -8.05
N GLU A 167 -19.14 -15.34 -8.03
CA GLU A 167 -18.81 -16.74 -7.81
C GLU A 167 -18.43 -17.37 -9.14
N GLY A 168 -17.43 -18.25 -9.13
CA GLY A 168 -16.98 -18.89 -10.36
C GLY A 168 -16.23 -20.17 -10.14
N LYS A 169 -15.74 -20.72 -11.24
CA LYS A 169 -14.91 -21.93 -11.27
C LYS A 169 -13.80 -21.79 -12.28
N VAL A 170 -12.67 -22.40 -11.97
CA VAL A 170 -11.55 -22.55 -12.91
C VAL A 170 -11.64 -23.94 -13.49
N SER A 171 -11.83 -24.03 -14.81
CA SER A 171 -11.85 -25.28 -15.55
C SER A 171 -10.45 -25.91 -15.60
N ALA A 172 -10.36 -27.20 -15.98
CA ALA A 172 -9.09 -27.94 -16.03
C ALA A 172 -8.05 -27.34 -17.01
N ASP A 173 -8.52 -26.57 -17.99
CA ASP A 173 -7.72 -25.82 -18.96
C ASP A 173 -7.25 -24.45 -18.43
N GLY A 174 -7.61 -24.08 -17.19
CA GLY A 174 -7.30 -22.80 -16.57
C GLY A 174 -8.29 -21.68 -16.88
N THR A 175 -9.37 -21.96 -17.64
CA THR A 175 -10.38 -20.96 -17.97
C THR A 175 -11.24 -20.63 -16.75
N LEU A 176 -11.23 -19.37 -16.30
CA LEU A 176 -12.17 -18.88 -15.28
C LEU A 176 -13.54 -18.58 -15.91
N THR A 177 -14.59 -19.16 -15.36
CA THR A 177 -15.98 -18.79 -15.65
C THR A 177 -16.61 -18.22 -14.39
N ILE A 178 -17.20 -17.03 -14.49
CA ILE A 178 -18.04 -16.45 -13.42
C ILE A 178 -19.45 -16.99 -13.63
N ASP A 179 -19.88 -17.89 -12.75
CA ASP A 179 -21.19 -18.55 -12.81
C ASP A 179 -22.30 -17.66 -12.22
N ASN A 180 -21.97 -16.79 -11.25
CA ASN A 180 -22.93 -15.92 -10.57
C ASN A 180 -22.31 -14.55 -10.28
N VAL A 181 -22.84 -13.50 -10.91
CA VAL A 181 -22.37 -12.12 -10.68
C VAL A 181 -23.04 -11.56 -9.43
N LEU A 182 -22.22 -11.20 -8.45
CA LEU A 182 -22.66 -10.63 -7.17
C LEU A 182 -22.64 -9.10 -7.17
N GLY A 183 -21.88 -8.49 -8.09
CA GLY A 183 -21.83 -7.06 -8.26
C GLY A 183 -20.90 -6.62 -9.39
N GLU A 184 -21.16 -5.44 -9.94
CA GLU A 184 -20.28 -4.78 -10.91
C GLU A 184 -20.04 -3.33 -10.48
N PHE A 185 -18.77 -2.93 -10.48
CA PHE A 185 -18.37 -1.54 -10.27
C PHE A 185 -17.64 -1.03 -11.51
N LYS A 186 -18.11 0.08 -12.06
CA LYS A 186 -17.61 0.60 -13.35
C LYS A 186 -17.33 2.09 -13.28
N VAL A 187 -16.19 2.48 -13.83
CA VAL A 187 -15.82 3.88 -14.10
C VAL A 187 -15.36 4.05 -15.54
N THR A 188 -15.63 5.21 -16.12
CA THR A 188 -15.29 5.53 -17.52
C THR A 188 -14.21 6.61 -17.60
N ALA A 189 -13.60 6.78 -18.77
CA ALA A 189 -12.60 7.82 -18.98
C ALA A 189 -13.18 9.24 -18.79
N ILE A 190 -14.48 9.44 -19.04
CA ILE A 190 -15.14 10.75 -18.86
C ILE A 190 -15.52 11.06 -17.41
N ASP A 191 -15.56 10.05 -16.54
CA ASP A 191 -15.90 10.24 -15.13
C ASP A 191 -14.89 11.14 -14.41
N ARG A 192 -15.36 11.87 -13.40
CA ARG A 192 -14.56 12.80 -12.60
C ARG A 192 -14.62 12.44 -11.12
N GLY A 193 -13.59 12.85 -10.40
CA GLY A 193 -13.49 12.66 -8.95
C GLY A 193 -13.23 11.21 -8.56
N GLU A 194 -13.42 10.93 -7.28
CA GLU A 194 -13.37 9.58 -6.75
C GLU A 194 -14.76 8.95 -6.81
N LYS A 195 -14.81 7.65 -7.03
CA LYS A 195 -16.04 6.85 -6.96
C LYS A 195 -15.82 5.65 -6.07
N ALA A 196 -16.80 5.31 -5.24
CA ALA A 196 -16.73 4.13 -4.40
C ALA A 196 -18.08 3.43 -4.30
N GLN A 197 -18.04 2.11 -4.17
CA GLN A 197 -19.22 1.27 -3.98
C GLN A 197 -18.87 0.07 -3.10
N THR A 198 -19.80 -0.31 -2.24
CA THR A 198 -19.67 -1.48 -1.36
C THR A 198 -20.78 -2.47 -1.67
N PHE A 199 -20.41 -3.74 -1.78
CA PHE A 199 -21.28 -4.88 -1.95
C PHE A 199 -21.28 -5.72 -0.68
N THR A 200 -22.45 -6.13 -0.24
CA THR A 200 -22.60 -7.14 0.81
C THR A 200 -22.85 -8.48 0.14
N ILE A 201 -22.02 -9.47 0.44
CA ILE A 201 -22.15 -10.83 -0.10
C ILE A 201 -22.24 -11.84 1.03
N THR A 202 -22.86 -12.98 0.75
CA THR A 202 -22.87 -14.13 1.65
C THR A 202 -21.93 -15.18 1.08
N ALA A 203 -20.78 -15.36 1.71
CA ALA A 203 -19.81 -16.38 1.32
C ALA A 203 -20.15 -17.71 1.99
N ARG A 204 -19.99 -18.80 1.26
CA ARG A 204 -20.30 -20.14 1.74
C ARG A 204 -19.32 -21.15 1.17
#